data_AF-A0A0K2VBZ2-F1
#
_entry.id   AF-A0A0K2VBZ2-F1
#
_cell.length_a   1.000
_cell.length_b   1.000
_cell.length_c   1.000
_cell.angle_alpha   90.00
_cell.angle_beta   90.00
_cell.angle_gamma   90.00
#
_symmetry.space_group_name_H-M   'P 1'
#
loop_
_entity.id
_entity.type
_entity.pdbx_description
1 polymer ?
#
loop_
_entity_poly.entity_id
_entity_poly.type
_entity_poly.pdbx_seq_one_letter_code
_entity_poly.pdbx_strand_id
1 'polypeptide(L)'
;MWSLLLFVIVLSFSNFVHSFSTVLYEACGSSPSMNLKGCNPRSNRVTNGVAAEIGEIPWQISLAVRYLGTTSGASCGGSIISSNSILTAAHCFDADTIGNVQYNYDIEMSSV
;
A
#
# COMPACT_ATOMS: atom_id res chain seq x y z
N MET A 1 -27.31 45.58 -5.86
CA MET A 1 -26.01 45.55 -5.16
C MET A 1 -25.89 44.36 -4.21
N TRP A 2 -26.90 44.04 -3.39
CA TRP A 2 -26.88 42.87 -2.49
C TRP A 2 -26.85 41.49 -3.18
N SER A 3 -27.52 41.33 -4.33
CA SER A 3 -27.49 40.06 -5.10
C SER A 3 -26.09 39.68 -5.58
N LEU A 4 -25.25 40.66 -5.94
CA LEU A 4 -23.86 40.41 -6.33
C LEU A 4 -23.01 39.98 -5.13
N LEU A 5 -23.29 40.54 -3.95
CA LEU A 5 -22.58 40.19 -2.71
C LEU A 5 -22.89 38.74 -2.29
N LEU A 6 -24.16 38.34 -2.34
CA LEU A 6 -24.57 36.95 -2.07
C LEU A 6 -23.95 35.96 -3.07
N PHE A 7 -23.86 36.34 -4.35
CA PHE A 7 -23.26 35.50 -5.38
C PHE A 7 -21.76 35.27 -5.16
N VAL A 8 -21.00 36.32 -4.82
CA VAL A 8 -19.57 36.23 -4.51
C VAL A 8 -19.30 35.41 -3.25
N ILE A 9 -20.15 35.54 -2.24
CA ILE A 9 -20.07 34.73 -1.01
C ILE A 9 -20.29 33.26 -1.37
N VAL A 10 -21.39 32.92 -2.04
CA VAL A 10 -21.69 31.52 -2.42
C VAL A 10 -20.57 30.90 -3.26
N LEU A 11 -20.02 31.62 -4.24
CA LEU A 11 -18.90 31.13 -5.04
C LEU A 11 -17.64 30.93 -4.20
N SER A 12 -17.32 31.84 -3.29
CA SER A 12 -16.15 31.72 -2.41
C SER A 12 -16.26 30.51 -1.48
N PHE A 13 -17.44 30.31 -0.87
CA PHE A 13 -17.73 29.14 -0.04
C PHE A 13 -17.67 27.84 -0.85
N SER A 14 -18.17 27.84 -2.09
CA SER A 14 -18.15 26.65 -2.95
C SER A 14 -16.73 26.24 -3.34
N ASN A 15 -15.88 27.21 -3.71
CA ASN A 15 -14.48 26.97 -4.04
C ASN A 15 -13.67 26.51 -2.81
N PHE A 16 -13.96 27.07 -1.64
CA PHE A 16 -13.34 26.66 -0.38
C PHE A 16 -13.69 25.20 -0.02
N VAL A 17 -14.97 24.82 -0.09
CA VAL A 17 -15.41 23.43 0.18
C VAL A 17 -14.81 22.44 -0.83
N HIS A 18 -14.65 22.83 -2.09
CA HIS A 18 -13.96 21.99 -3.10
C HIS A 18 -12.49 21.77 -2.75
N SER A 19 -11.78 22.81 -2.31
CA SER A 19 -10.37 22.72 -1.92
C SER A 19 -10.15 21.81 -0.70
N PHE A 20 -11.05 21.82 0.29
CA PHE A 20 -11.00 20.88 1.41
C PHE A 20 -11.33 19.44 1.02
N SER A 21 -12.24 19.26 0.05
CA SER A 21 -12.61 17.92 -0.45
C SER A 21 -11.44 17.26 -1.20
N THR A 22 -10.61 18.05 -1.89
CA THR A 22 -9.41 17.54 -2.60
C THR A 22 -8.20 17.33 -1.69
N VAL A 23 -8.13 17.99 -0.52
CA VAL A 23 -7.00 17.86 0.42
C VAL A 23 -7.17 16.69 1.39
N LEU A 24 -8.40 16.25 1.67
CA LEU A 24 -8.67 15.15 2.60
C LEU A 24 -8.73 13.76 1.95
N TYR A 25 -8.61 13.66 0.63
CA TYR A 25 -8.61 12.40 -0.11
C TYR A 25 -7.31 12.25 -0.91
N GLU A 26 -6.17 12.09 -0.22
CA GLU A 26 -5.19 11.12 -0.71
C GLU A 26 -5.88 9.76 -0.59
N ALA A 27 -6.56 9.36 -1.67
CA ALA A 27 -7.43 8.20 -1.66
C ALA A 27 -6.57 6.92 -1.72
N CYS A 28 -5.86 6.63 -0.63
CA CYS A 28 -5.12 5.41 -0.46
C CYS A 28 -6.07 4.20 -0.58
N GLY A 29 -5.68 3.18 -1.34
CA GLY A 29 -6.48 1.97 -1.49
C GLY A 29 -7.63 2.09 -2.48
N SER A 30 -7.70 3.20 -3.22
CA SER A 30 -8.52 3.29 -4.44
C SER A 30 -7.66 2.81 -5.60
N SER A 31 -7.90 1.60 -6.10
CA SER A 31 -7.21 1.16 -7.31
C SER A 31 -7.74 1.92 -8.52
N PRO A 32 -6.94 2.79 -9.19
CA PRO A 32 -7.34 3.44 -10.44
C PRO A 32 -7.42 2.42 -11.59
N SER A 33 -6.95 1.18 -11.36
CA SER A 33 -6.81 0.11 -12.34
C SER A 33 -8.11 -0.53 -12.81
N MET A 34 -9.27 -0.07 -12.33
CA MET A 34 -10.60 -0.47 -12.85
C MET A 34 -10.71 -0.36 -14.40
N ASN A 35 -9.85 0.41 -15.07
CA ASN A 35 -9.78 0.51 -16.53
C ASN A 35 -8.36 0.37 -17.14
N LEU A 36 -7.36 -0.12 -16.40
CA LEU A 36 -5.97 -0.23 -16.89
C LEU A 36 -5.62 -1.65 -17.40
N LYS A 37 -4.57 -1.71 -18.24
CA LYS A 37 -3.99 -2.95 -18.78
C LYS A 37 -3.64 -3.93 -17.66
N GLY A 38 -4.19 -5.15 -17.71
CA GLY A 38 -3.85 -6.25 -16.79
C GLY A 38 -4.99 -6.71 -15.89
N CYS A 39 -5.99 -5.85 -15.66
CA CYS A 39 -7.23 -6.21 -14.98
C CYS A 39 -8.27 -6.66 -16.01
N ASN A 40 -8.46 -7.97 -16.14
CA ASN A 40 -9.58 -8.54 -16.89
C ASN A 40 -10.67 -8.95 -15.90
N PRO A 41 -11.78 -8.20 -15.77
CA PRO A 41 -12.84 -8.49 -14.80
C PRO A 41 -13.59 -9.80 -15.11
N ARG A 42 -13.37 -10.40 -16.28
CA ARG A 42 -13.89 -11.73 -16.65
C ARG A 42 -12.90 -12.86 -16.39
N SER A 43 -11.68 -12.54 -15.95
CA SER A 43 -10.65 -13.51 -15.57
C SER A 43 -10.46 -13.46 -14.07
N ASN A 44 -10.59 -14.61 -13.40
CA ASN A 44 -10.26 -14.74 -11.97
C ASN A 44 -8.74 -14.79 -11.72
N ARG A 45 -7.93 -14.59 -12.76
CA ARG A 45 -6.47 -14.63 -12.69
C ARG A 45 -5.88 -13.32 -13.20
N VAL A 46 -5.04 -12.72 -12.38
CA VAL A 46 -4.15 -11.63 -12.80
C VAL A 46 -3.08 -12.21 -13.71
N THR A 47 -3.05 -11.77 -14.96
CA THR A 47 -2.04 -12.17 -15.95
C THR A 47 -1.45 -10.93 -16.58
N ASN A 48 -0.12 -10.87 -16.71
CA ASN A 48 0.60 -9.67 -17.18
C ASN A 48 0.34 -8.45 -16.29
N GLY A 49 0.59 -8.60 -14.98
CA GLY A 49 0.46 -7.50 -14.02
C GLY A 49 1.29 -6.28 -14.43
N VAL A 50 0.86 -5.11 -13.96
CA VAL A 50 1.56 -3.83 -14.14
C VAL A 50 2.09 -3.34 -12.80
N ALA A 51 3.06 -2.43 -12.82
CA ALA A 51 3.50 -1.77 -11.60
C ALA A 51 2.33 -0.97 -10.99
N ALA A 52 2.15 -1.08 -9.67
CA ALA A 52 1.16 -0.31 -8.94
C ALA A 52 1.60 1.15 -8.80
N GLU A 53 0.65 2.07 -8.81
CA GLU A 53 0.92 3.48 -8.51
C GLU A 53 1.13 3.70 -7.01
N ILE A 54 1.81 4.80 -6.64
CA ILE A 54 2.00 5.16 -5.23
C ILE A 54 0.63 5.36 -4.58
N GLY A 55 0.40 4.68 -3.46
CA GLY A 55 -0.88 4.73 -2.72
C GLY A 55 -1.99 3.83 -3.27
N GLU A 56 -1.75 3.10 -4.37
CA GLU A 56 -2.74 2.19 -4.96
C GLU A 56 -3.05 1.00 -4.04
N ILE A 57 -2.02 0.40 -3.44
CA ILE A 57 -2.12 -0.71 -2.50
C ILE A 57 -1.44 -0.31 -1.18
N PRO A 58 -2.04 0.57 -0.37
CA PRO A 58 -1.36 1.22 0.75
C PRO A 58 -1.08 0.29 1.93
N TRP A 59 -1.72 -0.88 1.97
CA TRP A 59 -1.44 -1.91 2.97
C TRP A 59 -0.29 -2.83 2.54
N GLN A 60 0.22 -2.76 1.30
CA GLN A 60 1.33 -3.59 0.84
C GLN A 60 2.63 -3.17 1.52
N ILE A 61 3.38 -4.16 1.99
CA ILE A 61 4.71 -3.95 2.56
C ILE A 61 5.72 -4.96 1.99
N SER A 62 6.99 -4.56 2.03
CA SER A 62 8.13 -5.44 1.79
C SER A 62 8.74 -5.84 3.13
N LEU A 63 8.97 -7.15 3.30
CA LEU A 63 9.66 -7.74 4.44
C LEU A 63 11.02 -8.25 3.99
N ALA A 64 12.09 -7.71 4.56
CA ALA A 64 13.43 -8.26 4.44
C ALA A 64 13.79 -8.98 5.73
N VAL A 65 13.99 -10.30 5.64
CA VAL A 65 14.40 -11.15 6.74
C VAL A 65 15.88 -11.50 6.55
N ARG A 66 16.72 -11.08 7.49
CA ARG A 66 18.17 -11.33 7.45
C ARG A 66 18.52 -12.36 8.51
N TYR A 67 19.24 -13.41 8.12
CA TYR A 67 19.72 -14.40 9.07
C TYR A 67 21.04 -13.94 9.67
N LEU A 68 21.08 -13.77 10.98
CA LEU A 68 22.26 -13.29 11.70
C LEU A 68 23.41 -14.29 11.60
N GLY A 69 24.61 -13.79 11.32
CA GLY A 69 25.80 -14.63 11.16
C GLY A 69 25.94 -15.28 9.77
N THR A 70 25.10 -14.90 8.80
CA THR A 70 25.24 -15.28 7.38
C THR A 70 24.93 -14.08 6.48
N THR A 71 25.28 -14.20 5.20
CA THR A 71 24.88 -13.25 4.14
C THR A 71 23.55 -13.62 3.48
N SER A 72 22.94 -14.74 3.90
CA SER A 72 21.64 -15.22 3.41
C SER A 72 20.48 -14.46 4.06
N GLY A 73 19.36 -14.39 3.33
CA GLY A 73 18.11 -13.82 3.82
C GLY A 73 16.95 -14.19 2.91
N ALA A 74 15.75 -13.78 3.29
CA ALA A 74 14.53 -13.94 2.52
C ALA A 74 13.85 -12.58 2.30
N SER A 75 13.24 -12.41 1.13
CA SER A 75 12.36 -11.28 0.84
C SER A 75 10.94 -11.78 0.70
N CYS A 76 10.03 -11.20 1.48
CA CYS A 76 8.62 -11.56 1.54
C CYS A 76 7.72 -10.32 1.39
N GLY A 77 6.44 -10.56 1.15
CA GLY A 77 5.40 -9.54 1.23
C GLY A 77 4.62 -9.61 2.55
N GLY A 78 3.77 -8.62 2.79
CA GLY A 78 2.81 -8.63 3.89
C GLY A 78 1.72 -7.58 3.70
N SER A 79 0.75 -7.57 4.62
CA SER A 79 -0.34 -6.59 4.63
C SER A 79 -0.53 -5.97 6.01
N ILE A 80 -0.63 -4.65 6.06
CA ILE A 80 -1.01 -3.91 7.27
C ILE A 80 -2.47 -4.24 7.62
N ILE A 81 -2.70 -4.83 8.79
CA ILE A 81 -4.05 -5.19 9.28
C ILE A 81 -4.48 -4.36 10.49
N SER A 82 -3.53 -3.69 11.15
CA SER A 82 -3.78 -2.71 12.22
C SER A 82 -2.61 -1.72 12.32
N SER A 83 -2.72 -0.76 13.23
CA SER A 83 -1.64 0.20 13.52
C SER A 83 -0.34 -0.43 14.03
N ASN A 84 -0.36 -1.71 14.43
CA ASN A 84 0.77 -2.39 15.03
C ASN A 84 0.86 -3.88 14.64
N SER A 85 0.13 -4.32 13.61
CA SER A 85 0.10 -5.73 13.22
C SER A 85 0.08 -5.86 11.70
N ILE A 86 0.88 -6.82 11.24
CA ILE A 86 1.03 -7.14 9.83
C ILE A 86 0.81 -8.64 9.64
N LEU A 87 0.01 -8.95 8.64
CA LEU A 87 -0.22 -10.32 8.19
C LEU A 87 0.83 -10.69 7.14
N THR A 88 1.49 -11.83 7.33
CA THR A 88 2.43 -12.42 6.37
C THR A 88 2.40 -13.95 6.47
N ALA A 89 3.14 -14.63 5.60
CA ALA A 89 3.24 -16.08 5.61
C ALA A 89 4.23 -16.56 6.70
N ALA A 90 3.90 -17.65 7.39
CA ALA A 90 4.76 -18.24 8.42
C ALA A 90 6.15 -18.62 7.87
N HIS A 91 6.19 -19.17 6.64
CA HIS A 91 7.44 -19.62 6.02
C HIS A 91 8.43 -18.50 5.70
N CYS A 92 8.04 -17.22 5.83
CA CYS A 92 8.98 -16.11 5.76
C CYS A 92 9.98 -16.10 6.93
N PHE A 93 9.67 -16.83 8.00
CA PHE A 93 10.49 -16.97 9.20
C PHE A 93 10.98 -18.41 9.43
N ASP A 94 10.65 -19.34 8.54
CA ASP A 94 11.20 -20.68 8.60
C ASP A 94 12.69 -20.55 8.29
N ALA A 95 13.54 -20.76 9.29
CA ALA A 95 14.96 -20.92 9.05
C ALA A 95 15.10 -22.10 8.09
N ASP A 96 15.58 -21.84 6.88
CA ASP A 96 16.12 -22.91 6.06
C ASP A 96 17.21 -23.55 6.92
N THR A 97 16.94 -24.73 7.49
CA THR A 97 17.89 -25.41 8.37
C THR A 97 19.05 -25.85 7.49
N ILE A 98 19.97 -24.94 7.21
CA ILE A 98 21.23 -25.25 6.54
C ILE A 98 22.10 -25.91 7.61
N GLY A 99 21.85 -27.20 7.82
CA GLY A 99 22.56 -28.08 8.74
C GLY A 99 22.35 -27.74 10.22
N ASN A 100 21.20 -28.07 10.81
CA ASN A 100 20.95 -28.05 12.27
C ASN A 100 21.31 -26.76 13.06
N VAL A 101 21.68 -25.67 12.39
CA VAL A 101 21.98 -24.38 13.01
C VAL A 101 20.73 -23.52 12.96
N GLN A 102 20.22 -23.17 14.13
CA GLN A 102 19.17 -22.18 14.27
C GLN A 102 19.79 -20.78 14.13
N TYR A 103 19.42 -20.06 13.07
CA TYR A 103 19.82 -18.66 12.90
C TYR A 103 18.81 -17.75 13.60
N ASN A 104 19.32 -16.76 14.33
CA ASN A 104 18.49 -15.65 14.79
C ASN A 104 18.22 -14.71 13.60
N TYR A 105 17.12 -13.97 13.58
CA TYR A 105 16.74 -13.14 12.44
C TYR A 105 16.60 -11.67 12.81
N ASP A 106 16.93 -10.80 11.86
CA ASP A 106 16.57 -9.38 11.88
C ASP A 106 15.50 -9.12 10.83
N ILE A 107 14.42 -8.45 11.22
CA ILE A 107 13.31 -8.09 10.32
C ILE A 107 13.40 -6.60 10.02
N GLU A 108 13.53 -6.28 8.74
CA GLU A 108 13.45 -4.93 8.22
C GLU A 108 12.17 -4.82 7.37
N MET A 109 11.39 -3.77 7.64
CA MET A 109 10.09 -3.57 7.02
C MET A 109 10.03 -2.22 6.36
N SER A 110 9.50 -2.19 5.14
CA SER A 110 9.32 -0.95 4.39
C SER A 110 7.94 -0.95 3.73
N SER A 111 7.19 0.14 3.91
CA SER A 111 6.04 0.44 3.08
C SER A 111 6.53 0.76 1.66
N VAL A 112 5.88 0.18 0.65
CA VAL A 112 6.22 0.36 -0.76
C VAL A 112 5.43 1.50 -1.37
#